data_AF-A0A935IFM3-F1
#
_entry.id   AF-A0A935IFM3-F1
#
_cell.length_a   1.000
_cell.length_b   1.000
_cell.length_c   1.000
_cell.angle_alpha   90.00
_cell.angle_beta   90.00
_cell.angle_gamma   90.00
#
_symmetry.space_group_name_H-M   'P 1'
#
loop_
_entity.id
_entity.type
_entity.pdbx_description
1 polymer ?
#
loop_
_entity_poly.entity_id
_entity_poly.type
_entity_poly.pdbx_seq_one_letter_code
_entity_poly.pdbx_strand_id
1 'polypeptide(L)'
;MTASLSSASTGAGTSRSRLPVLKIRDAVRSDAGVIHSLVSELAEYERLAHAMSATEADFARTLFDEPRVARALIAEWEGATAGLAIYFFNYSTFLARPGLHLEDLFVRPGHRKLGIGRRLLAELARRAQAAGCGRMEWAVLDWNEPAIRFYRALGAQPLDEWTVFRLERSGIAALAGEARAEDAHPAR
;
A
#
# COMPACT_ATOMS: atom_id res chain seq x y z
N MET A 1 38.64 -29.61 57.27
CA MET A 1 37.67 -28.55 56.94
C MET A 1 38.14 -27.88 55.65
N THR A 2 37.27 -27.91 54.61
CA THR A 2 37.13 -26.98 53.46
C THR A 2 38.32 -26.72 52.54
N ALA A 3 38.21 -26.52 51.23
CA ALA A 3 37.32 -26.89 50.12
C ALA A 3 38.03 -26.32 48.86
N SER A 4 37.64 -26.80 47.69
CA SER A 4 38.32 -26.61 46.40
C SER A 4 37.84 -25.34 45.64
N LEU A 5 38.52 -25.05 44.51
CA LEU A 5 38.06 -24.41 43.25
C LEU A 5 38.28 -22.89 42.99
N SER A 6 39.16 -22.64 42.00
CA SER A 6 38.99 -21.89 40.73
C SER A 6 37.86 -20.85 40.60
N SER A 7 38.20 -19.66 40.09
CA SER A 7 37.25 -18.77 39.41
C SER A 7 37.79 -18.32 38.06
N ALA A 8 37.11 -18.73 37.00
CA ALA A 8 37.31 -18.33 35.62
C ALA A 8 36.50 -17.07 35.26
N SER A 9 37.05 -16.33 34.29
CA SER A 9 36.43 -15.47 33.26
C SER A 9 34.90 -15.29 33.30
N THR A 10 34.47 -14.03 33.31
CA THR A 10 33.10 -13.65 32.89
C THR A 10 33.20 -12.85 31.59
N GLY A 11 32.94 -13.52 30.47
CA GLY A 11 32.69 -12.88 29.18
C GLY A 11 31.28 -12.30 29.16
N ALA A 12 31.17 -11.00 28.84
CA ALA A 12 29.91 -10.33 28.59
C ALA A 12 29.34 -10.81 27.23
N GLY A 13 28.28 -11.60 27.27
CA GLY A 13 27.51 -11.98 26.08
C GLY A 13 26.61 -10.82 25.65
N THR A 14 26.92 -10.20 24.51
CA THR A 14 26.02 -9.26 23.83
C THR A 14 24.82 -10.04 23.29
N SER A 15 23.64 -9.80 23.87
CA SER A 15 22.37 -10.35 23.38
C SER A 15 22.10 -9.82 21.97
N ARG A 16 22.28 -10.67 20.95
CA ARG A 16 21.81 -10.41 19.59
C ARG A 16 20.28 -10.51 19.60
N SER A 17 19.60 -9.36 19.67
CA SER A 17 18.16 -9.27 19.42
C SER A 17 17.85 -9.93 18.07
N ARG A 18 17.15 -11.07 18.10
CA ARG A 18 16.71 -11.79 16.89
C ARG A 18 15.61 -10.95 16.25
N LEU A 19 15.86 -10.42 15.05
CA LEU A 19 14.86 -9.63 14.33
C LEU A 19 13.57 -10.46 14.14
N PRO A 20 12.39 -9.85 14.25
CA PRO A 20 11.15 -10.53 13.91
C PRO A 20 11.20 -10.98 12.45
N VAL A 21 10.75 -12.21 12.18
CA VAL A 21 10.82 -12.83 10.84
C VAL A 21 10.05 -12.01 9.81
N LEU A 22 8.89 -11.46 10.18
CA LEU A 22 8.11 -10.53 9.38
C LEU A 22 7.78 -9.30 10.21
N LYS A 23 8.12 -8.12 9.70
CA LYS A 23 7.76 -6.82 10.27
C LYS A 23 6.95 -6.04 9.24
N ILE A 24 5.80 -5.50 9.67
CA ILE A 24 5.03 -4.51 8.91
C ILE A 24 5.14 -3.19 9.65
N ARG A 25 5.49 -2.14 8.93
CA ARG A 25 5.63 -0.79 9.49
C ARG A 25 5.06 0.24 8.53
N ASP A 26 4.72 1.40 9.08
CA ASP A 26 4.49 2.60 8.27
C ASP A 26 5.75 2.93 7.48
N ALA A 27 5.56 3.33 6.23
CA ALA A 27 6.62 3.93 5.45
C ALA A 27 6.97 5.32 6.03
N VAL A 28 8.23 5.68 5.94
CA VAL A 28 8.75 7.01 6.27
C VAL A 28 9.30 7.67 4.99
N ARG A 29 9.55 8.98 5.03
CA ARG A 29 10.00 9.73 3.84
C ARG A 29 11.24 9.12 3.17
N SER A 30 12.17 8.58 3.95
CA SER A 30 13.38 7.93 3.42
C SER A 30 13.10 6.60 2.69
N ASP A 31 11.89 6.06 2.76
CA ASP A 31 11.47 4.90 1.96
C ASP A 31 11.00 5.30 0.55
N ALA A 32 10.99 6.58 0.17
CA ALA A 32 10.47 7.02 -1.14
C ALA A 32 11.12 6.28 -2.32
N GLY A 33 12.45 6.13 -2.33
CA GLY A 33 13.15 5.34 -3.36
C GLY A 33 12.80 3.85 -3.33
N VAL A 34 12.59 3.28 -2.14
CA VAL A 34 12.15 1.88 -1.98
C VAL A 34 10.73 1.69 -2.51
N ILE A 35 9.82 2.62 -2.22
CA ILE A 35 8.44 2.62 -2.73
C ILE A 35 8.46 2.71 -4.25
N HIS A 36 9.20 3.66 -4.82
CA HIS A 36 9.34 3.80 -6.26
C HIS A 36 9.83 2.50 -6.90
N SER A 37 10.91 1.89 -6.37
CA SER A 37 11.44 0.61 -6.85
C SER A 37 10.37 -0.49 -6.85
N LEU A 38 9.64 -0.65 -5.75
CA LEU A 38 8.65 -1.72 -5.65
C LEU A 38 7.41 -1.48 -6.52
N VAL A 39 6.99 -0.22 -6.70
CA VAL A 39 5.90 0.13 -7.62
C VAL A 39 6.34 -0.06 -9.08
N SER A 40 7.61 0.21 -9.41
CA SER A 40 8.16 -0.15 -10.73
C SER A 40 8.12 -1.67 -10.97
N GLU A 41 8.55 -2.47 -9.98
CA GLU A 41 8.46 -3.94 -10.05
C GLU A 41 7.00 -4.42 -10.19
N LEU A 42 6.05 -3.76 -9.53
CA LEU A 42 4.61 -4.02 -9.70
C LEU A 42 4.14 -3.68 -11.12
N ALA A 43 4.48 -2.50 -11.63
CA ALA A 43 4.09 -2.07 -12.97
C ALA A 43 4.65 -2.98 -14.07
N GLU A 44 5.87 -3.51 -13.89
CA GLU A 44 6.43 -4.55 -14.76
C GLU A 44 5.59 -5.83 -14.71
N TYR A 45 5.28 -6.32 -13.50
CA TYR A 45 4.45 -7.51 -13.32
C TYR A 45 3.06 -7.32 -13.95
N GLU A 46 2.48 -6.13 -13.81
CA GLU A 46 1.17 -5.76 -14.32
C GLU A 46 1.15 -5.43 -15.83
N ARG A 47 2.32 -5.42 -16.50
CA ARG A 47 2.49 -5.03 -17.90
C ARG A 47 2.11 -3.57 -18.18
N LEU A 48 2.21 -2.73 -17.15
CA LEU A 48 1.89 -1.30 -17.14
C LEU A 48 3.12 -0.40 -16.93
N ALA A 49 4.34 -0.95 -17.02
CA ALA A 49 5.57 -0.16 -16.90
C ALA A 49 5.61 1.06 -17.84
N HIS A 50 5.02 0.95 -19.03
CA HIS A 50 4.90 2.05 -20.00
C HIS A 50 4.00 3.21 -19.53
N ALA A 51 3.10 2.98 -18.58
CA ALA A 51 2.22 3.98 -17.99
C ALA A 51 2.85 4.65 -16.74
N MET A 52 3.93 4.09 -16.20
CA MET A 52 4.59 4.64 -15.03
C MET A 52 5.44 5.86 -15.39
N SER A 53 4.99 7.02 -14.94
CA SER A 53 5.73 8.30 -15.04
C SER A 53 6.11 8.89 -13.68
N ALA A 54 5.65 8.28 -12.58
CA ALA A 54 5.92 8.74 -11.23
C ALA A 54 7.40 8.58 -10.87
N THR A 55 7.96 9.59 -10.22
CA THR A 55 9.35 9.59 -9.73
C THR A 55 9.42 9.38 -8.21
N GLU A 56 10.61 9.07 -7.68
CA GLU A 56 10.85 9.07 -6.23
C GLU A 56 10.44 10.39 -5.58
N ALA A 57 10.71 11.53 -6.22
CA ALA A 57 10.34 12.85 -5.72
C ALA A 57 8.82 13.03 -5.66
N ASP A 58 8.07 12.43 -6.59
CA ASP A 58 6.61 12.45 -6.57
C ASP A 58 6.07 11.66 -5.38
N PHE A 59 6.58 10.45 -5.12
CA PHE A 59 6.20 9.67 -3.93
C PHE A 59 6.58 10.38 -2.63
N ALA A 60 7.78 10.97 -2.57
CA ALA A 60 8.22 11.75 -1.42
C ALA A 60 7.25 12.91 -1.11
N ARG A 61 6.76 13.58 -2.14
CA ARG A 61 5.81 14.69 -2.03
C ARG A 61 4.41 14.19 -1.64
N THR A 62 3.82 13.28 -2.42
CA THR A 62 2.40 12.91 -2.28
C THR A 62 2.08 12.03 -1.08
N LEU A 63 3.04 11.24 -0.58
CA LEU A 63 2.83 10.36 0.59
C LEU A 63 3.23 11.01 1.92
N PHE A 64 4.06 12.05 1.89
CA PHE A 64 4.68 12.58 3.11
C PHE A 64 4.57 14.09 3.33
N ASP A 65 4.24 14.90 2.32
CA ASP A 65 3.91 16.32 2.52
C ASP A 65 2.42 16.47 2.90
N GLU A 66 2.09 17.56 3.59
CA GLU A 66 0.70 17.86 3.95
C GLU A 66 0.00 18.73 2.89
N PRO A 67 -1.28 18.50 2.60
CA PRO A 67 -2.12 17.41 3.11
C PRO A 67 -1.76 16.06 2.45
N ARG A 68 -1.57 15.01 3.25
CA ARG A 68 -1.29 13.67 2.73
C ARG A 68 -2.51 13.08 2.04
N VAL A 69 -2.35 12.71 0.77
CA VAL A 69 -3.44 12.09 -0.02
C VAL A 69 -3.50 10.57 0.10
N ALA A 70 -2.37 9.93 0.44
CA ALA A 70 -2.27 8.49 0.63
C ALA A 70 -1.22 8.13 1.69
N ARG A 71 -1.19 6.83 2.05
CA ARG A 71 -0.31 6.25 3.05
C ARG A 71 0.30 4.95 2.51
N ALA A 72 1.47 4.58 3.01
CA ALA A 72 2.15 3.36 2.60
C ALA A 72 2.61 2.52 3.79
N LEU A 73 2.55 1.20 3.64
CA LEU A 73 3.15 0.20 4.52
C LEU A 73 4.31 -0.49 3.82
N ILE A 74 5.37 -0.78 4.57
CA ILE A 74 6.48 -1.62 4.13
C ILE A 74 6.45 -2.94 4.91
N ALA A 75 6.57 -4.05 4.18
CA ALA A 75 6.81 -5.37 4.74
C ALA A 75 8.30 -5.72 4.62
N GLU A 76 8.93 -6.04 5.74
CA GLU A 76 10.31 -6.51 5.84
C GLU A 76 10.30 -7.99 6.26
N TRP A 77 10.94 -8.86 5.48
CA TRP A 77 11.16 -10.26 5.82
C TRP A 77 12.64 -10.47 6.16
N GLU A 78 12.93 -10.96 7.37
CA GLU A 78 14.30 -11.16 7.87
C GLU A 78 15.19 -9.90 7.74
N GLY A 79 14.58 -8.71 7.85
CA GLY A 79 15.27 -7.41 7.74
C GLY A 79 15.41 -6.87 6.31
N ALA A 80 15.00 -7.61 5.28
CA ALA A 80 15.01 -7.17 3.90
C ALA A 80 13.61 -6.72 3.43
N THR A 81 13.54 -5.67 2.62
CA THR A 81 12.28 -5.23 2.01
C THR A 81 11.69 -6.31 1.12
N ALA A 82 10.49 -6.76 1.47
CA ALA A 82 9.79 -7.88 0.82
C ALA A 82 8.54 -7.44 0.07
N GLY A 83 7.90 -6.33 0.45
CA GLY A 83 6.68 -5.85 -0.20
C GLY A 83 6.15 -4.54 0.36
N LEU A 84 5.05 -4.07 -0.21
CA LEU A 84 4.37 -2.83 0.19
C LEU A 84 2.84 -2.96 0.12
N ALA A 85 2.17 -2.00 0.75
CA ALA A 85 0.80 -1.64 0.40
C ALA A 85 0.62 -0.11 0.40
N ILE A 86 0.02 0.47 -0.64
CA ILE A 86 -0.37 1.89 -0.71
C ILE A 86 -1.89 1.98 -0.60
N TYR A 87 -2.38 2.88 0.24
CA TYR A 87 -3.81 3.00 0.51
C TYR A 87 -4.21 4.44 0.87
N PHE A 88 -5.50 4.71 0.77
CA PHE A 88 -6.12 5.96 1.21
C PHE A 88 -7.53 5.71 1.76
N PHE A 89 -8.11 6.72 2.42
CA PHE A 89 -9.48 6.65 2.90
C PHE A 89 -10.42 7.31 1.89
N ASN A 90 -11.53 6.65 1.62
CA ASN A 90 -12.62 7.15 0.79
C ASN A 90 -13.91 7.21 1.62
N TYR A 91 -15.06 7.46 0.98
CA TYR A 91 -16.35 7.54 1.66
C TYR A 91 -17.42 6.74 0.92
N SER A 92 -18.25 6.04 1.68
CA SER A 92 -19.44 5.36 1.17
C SER A 92 -20.67 6.20 1.51
N THR A 93 -21.34 6.71 0.49
CA THR A 93 -22.60 7.44 0.65
C THR A 93 -23.75 6.55 1.10
N PHE A 94 -23.73 5.27 0.73
CA PHE A 94 -24.78 4.32 1.11
C PHE A 94 -24.64 3.84 2.56
N LEU A 95 -23.41 3.73 3.07
CA LEU A 95 -23.17 3.38 4.47
C LEU A 95 -23.07 4.60 5.38
N ALA A 96 -22.99 5.81 4.81
CA ALA A 96 -22.64 7.05 5.49
C ALA A 96 -21.40 6.89 6.39
N ARG A 97 -20.37 6.22 5.87
CA ARG A 97 -19.17 5.81 6.61
C ARG A 97 -17.91 5.98 5.77
N PRO A 98 -16.73 6.19 6.40
CA PRO A 98 -15.48 6.08 5.69
C PRO A 98 -15.29 4.67 5.09
N GLY A 99 -14.45 4.57 4.09
CA GLY A 99 -13.92 3.31 3.56
C GLY A 99 -12.42 3.40 3.41
N LEU A 100 -11.76 2.26 3.18
CA LEU A 100 -10.34 2.20 2.87
C LEU A 100 -10.18 1.65 1.44
N HIS A 101 -9.53 2.42 0.58
CA HIS A 101 -9.14 1.97 -0.75
C HIS A 101 -7.67 1.54 -0.73
N LEU A 102 -7.41 0.30 -1.14
CA LEU A 102 -6.07 -0.21 -1.38
C LEU A 102 -5.74 0.01 -2.86
N GLU A 103 -4.76 0.89 -3.11
CA GLU A 103 -4.28 1.23 -4.45
C GLU A 103 -3.35 0.13 -4.96
N ASP A 104 -2.24 -0.11 -4.23
CA ASP A 104 -1.21 -1.07 -4.63
C ASP A 104 -0.96 -2.09 -3.53
N LEU A 105 -0.88 -3.37 -3.91
CA LEU A 105 -0.38 -4.45 -3.06
C LEU A 105 0.68 -5.26 -3.82
N PHE A 106 1.92 -5.22 -3.34
CA PHE A 106 3.00 -5.95 -3.99
C PHE A 106 3.85 -6.72 -2.99
N VAL A 107 4.19 -7.95 -3.36
CA VAL A 107 5.19 -8.78 -2.68
C VAL A 107 6.14 -9.31 -3.74
N ARG A 108 7.44 -9.06 -3.53
CA ARG A 108 8.51 -9.51 -4.41
C ARG A 108 8.41 -11.01 -4.68
N PRO A 109 8.66 -11.49 -5.91
CA PRO A 109 8.49 -12.90 -6.26
C PRO A 109 9.15 -13.89 -5.30
N GLY A 110 10.38 -13.62 -4.86
CA GLY A 110 11.13 -14.47 -3.91
C GLY A 110 10.54 -14.54 -2.49
N HIS A 111 9.62 -13.65 -2.14
CA HIS A 111 8.96 -13.61 -0.84
C HIS A 111 7.47 -14.00 -0.90
N ARG A 112 6.97 -14.45 -2.06
CA ARG A 112 5.59 -14.92 -2.21
C ARG A 112 5.40 -16.27 -1.50
N LYS A 113 4.14 -16.60 -1.19
CA LYS A 113 3.74 -17.81 -0.44
C LYS A 113 4.24 -17.89 1.01
N LEU A 114 4.91 -16.84 1.52
CA LEU A 114 5.29 -16.69 2.93
C LEU A 114 4.20 -16.02 3.80
N GLY A 115 3.00 -15.78 3.25
CA GLY A 115 1.89 -15.13 3.96
C GLY A 115 2.00 -13.61 4.11
N ILE A 116 3.00 -12.97 3.51
CA ILE A 116 3.25 -11.52 3.63
C ILE A 116 2.08 -10.69 3.11
N GLY A 117 1.58 -10.98 1.90
CA GLY A 117 0.43 -10.25 1.32
C GLY A 117 -0.83 -10.34 2.18
N ARG A 118 -1.09 -11.52 2.76
CA ARG A 118 -2.19 -11.71 3.72
C ARG A 118 -2.00 -10.87 4.98
N ARG A 119 -0.76 -10.74 5.47
CA ARG A 119 -0.46 -9.94 6.67
C ARG A 119 -0.59 -8.44 6.39
N LEU A 120 -0.20 -7.96 5.21
CA LEU A 120 -0.43 -6.58 4.77
C LEU A 120 -1.94 -6.26 4.73
N LEU A 121 -2.75 -7.11 4.08
CA LEU A 121 -4.19 -6.94 4.04
C LEU A 121 -4.84 -6.99 5.43
N ALA A 122 -4.37 -7.88 6.31
CA ALA A 122 -4.88 -7.95 7.69
C ALA A 122 -4.56 -6.67 8.49
N GLU A 123 -3.38 -6.09 8.28
CA GLU A 123 -3.02 -4.81 8.91
C GLU A 123 -3.87 -3.65 8.37
N LEU A 124 -4.16 -3.62 7.07
CA LEU A 124 -5.10 -2.65 6.49
C LEU A 124 -6.51 -2.84 7.04
N ALA A 125 -7.00 -4.07 7.15
CA ALA A 125 -8.31 -4.36 7.74
C ALA A 125 -8.40 -3.89 9.20
N ARG A 126 -7.33 -4.07 9.99
CA ARG A 126 -7.24 -3.55 11.37
C ARG A 126 -7.33 -2.02 11.40
N ARG A 127 -6.65 -1.33 10.47
CA ARG A 127 -6.70 0.13 10.34
C ARG A 127 -8.07 0.62 9.88
N ALA A 128 -8.69 -0.05 8.92
CA ALA A 128 -10.04 0.23 8.47
C ALA A 128 -11.04 0.10 9.62
N GLN A 129 -10.96 -1.00 10.40
CA GLN A 129 -11.79 -1.20 11.58
C GLN A 129 -11.60 -0.09 12.62
N ALA A 130 -10.35 0.26 12.93
CA ALA A 130 -10.04 1.33 13.90
C ALA A 130 -10.53 2.72 13.43
N ALA A 131 -10.57 2.97 12.12
CA ALA A 131 -11.09 4.20 11.53
C ALA A 131 -12.62 4.20 11.35
N GLY A 132 -13.32 3.14 11.77
CA GLY A 132 -14.77 3.01 11.62
C GLY A 132 -15.22 2.79 10.17
N CYS A 133 -14.32 2.31 9.30
CA CYS A 133 -14.64 2.07 7.91
C CYS A 133 -15.73 1.01 7.75
N GLY A 134 -16.68 1.27 6.84
CA GLY A 134 -17.74 0.32 6.50
C GLY A 134 -17.31 -0.74 5.48
N ARG A 135 -16.23 -0.46 4.72
CA ARG A 135 -15.73 -1.33 3.65
C ARG A 135 -14.25 -1.11 3.36
N MET A 136 -13.65 -2.11 2.69
CA MET A 136 -12.31 -2.04 2.13
C MET A 136 -12.37 -2.55 0.68
N GLU A 137 -11.80 -1.79 -0.26
CA GLU A 137 -11.95 -2.02 -1.70
C GLU A 137 -10.60 -1.89 -2.41
N TRP A 138 -10.41 -2.62 -3.51
CA TRP A 138 -9.25 -2.54 -4.41
C TRP A 138 -9.63 -3.03 -5.80
N ALA A 139 -8.85 -2.64 -6.81
CA ALA A 139 -8.94 -3.19 -8.15
C ALA A 139 -7.96 -4.37 -8.33
N VAL A 140 -8.25 -5.20 -9.32
CA VAL A 140 -7.35 -6.26 -9.78
C VAL A 140 -7.50 -6.40 -11.28
N LEU A 141 -6.39 -6.56 -12.00
CA LEU A 141 -6.43 -6.83 -13.43
C LEU A 141 -7.12 -8.17 -13.70
N ASP A 142 -7.99 -8.20 -14.70
CA ASP A 142 -8.84 -9.35 -15.06
C ASP A 142 -8.04 -10.63 -15.35
N TRP A 143 -6.84 -10.49 -15.91
CA TRP A 143 -5.94 -11.59 -16.22
C TRP A 143 -5.16 -12.10 -14.99
N ASN A 144 -5.14 -11.36 -13.88
CA ASN A 144 -4.37 -11.70 -12.67
C ASN A 144 -5.12 -12.72 -11.80
N GLU A 145 -5.41 -13.86 -12.41
CA GLU A 145 -6.11 -15.00 -11.82
C GLU A 145 -5.49 -15.49 -10.49
N PRO A 146 -4.15 -15.51 -10.27
CA PRO A 146 -3.58 -15.81 -8.95
C PRO A 146 -4.02 -14.84 -7.86
N ALA A 147 -4.08 -13.53 -8.14
CA ALA A 147 -4.54 -12.53 -7.18
C ALA A 147 -6.06 -12.63 -6.96
N ILE A 148 -6.84 -12.83 -8.04
CA ILE A 148 -8.31 -13.01 -7.94
C ILE A 148 -8.66 -14.17 -7.01
N ARG A 149 -8.02 -15.34 -7.17
CA ARG A 149 -8.24 -16.47 -6.25
C ARG A 149 -7.83 -16.17 -4.82
N PHE A 150 -6.72 -15.47 -4.64
CA PHE A 150 -6.27 -15.04 -3.32
C PHE A 150 -7.29 -14.12 -2.64
N TYR A 151 -7.86 -13.15 -3.36
CA TYR A 151 -8.87 -12.24 -2.83
C TYR A 151 -10.19 -12.95 -2.51
N ARG A 152 -10.66 -13.85 -3.38
CA ARG A 152 -11.85 -14.67 -3.11
C ARG A 152 -11.68 -15.55 -1.87
N ALA A 153 -10.50 -16.13 -1.67
CA ALA A 153 -10.19 -16.91 -0.47
C ALA A 153 -10.19 -16.08 0.83
N LEU A 154 -10.07 -14.76 0.74
CA LEU A 154 -10.24 -13.84 1.88
C LEU A 154 -11.70 -13.43 2.10
N GLY A 155 -12.63 -13.86 1.26
CA GLY A 155 -14.03 -13.50 1.29
C GLY A 155 -14.38 -12.22 0.50
N ALA A 156 -13.42 -11.62 -0.22
CA ALA A 156 -13.69 -10.48 -1.08
C ALA A 156 -14.57 -10.91 -2.27
N GLN A 157 -15.54 -10.07 -2.62
CA GLN A 157 -16.46 -10.28 -3.74
C GLN A 157 -16.17 -9.24 -4.83
N PRO A 158 -16.23 -9.62 -6.12
CA PRO A 158 -16.14 -8.65 -7.20
C PRO A 158 -17.39 -7.76 -7.24
N LEU A 159 -17.24 -6.53 -7.74
CA LEU A 159 -18.34 -5.60 -7.98
C LEU A 159 -18.65 -5.54 -9.47
N ASP A 160 -19.13 -6.65 -10.03
CA ASP A 160 -19.28 -6.83 -11.48
C ASP A 160 -20.32 -5.89 -12.14
N GLU A 161 -21.19 -5.26 -11.34
CA GLU A 161 -22.19 -4.28 -11.81
C GLU A 161 -21.60 -2.85 -11.95
N TRP A 162 -20.37 -2.62 -11.52
CA TRP A 162 -19.74 -1.30 -11.49
C TRP A 162 -18.52 -1.25 -12.43
N THR A 163 -18.56 -0.33 -13.38
CA THR A 163 -17.45 -0.09 -14.30
C THR A 163 -16.69 1.18 -13.92
N VAL A 164 -15.36 1.11 -13.90
CA VAL A 164 -14.51 2.28 -13.67
C VAL A 164 -14.43 3.13 -14.94
N PHE A 165 -14.86 4.39 -14.85
CA PHE A 165 -14.63 5.41 -15.87
C PHE A 165 -13.50 6.33 -15.44
N ARG A 166 -12.65 6.77 -16.37
CA ARG A 166 -11.49 7.61 -16.07
C ARG A 166 -11.35 8.74 -17.09
N LEU A 167 -11.14 9.96 -16.58
CA LEU A 167 -10.58 11.07 -17.35
C LEU A 167 -9.13 11.28 -16.92
N GLU A 168 -8.22 11.26 -17.88
CA GLU A 168 -6.83 11.65 -17.66
C GLU A 168 -6.70 13.18 -17.56
N ARG A 169 -5.50 13.68 -17.23
CA ARG A 169 -5.24 15.12 -17.01
C ARG A 169 -5.85 16.05 -18.07
N SER A 170 -5.72 15.71 -19.36
CA SER A 170 -6.27 16.50 -20.46
C SER A 170 -7.80 16.52 -20.47
N GLY A 171 -8.43 15.37 -20.22
CA GLY A 171 -9.89 15.26 -20.13
C GLY A 171 -10.46 16.03 -18.93
N ILE A 172 -9.78 15.97 -17.78
CA ILE A 172 -10.12 16.80 -16.60
C ILE A 172 -10.03 18.29 -16.95
N ALA A 173 -8.95 18.71 -17.61
CA ALA A 173 -8.74 20.11 -17.98
C ALA A 173 -9.78 20.61 -18.99
N ALA A 174 -10.17 19.78 -19.97
CA ALA A 174 -11.22 20.10 -20.92
C ALA A 174 -12.56 20.33 -20.23
N LEU A 175 -13.00 19.38 -19.38
CA LEU A 175 -14.26 19.49 -18.65
C LEU A 175 -14.29 20.69 -17.70
N ALA A 176 -13.17 20.99 -17.03
CA ALA A 176 -13.05 22.17 -16.17
C ALA A 176 -13.10 23.50 -16.95
N GLY A 177 -12.82 23.47 -18.26
CA GLY A 177 -12.93 24.63 -19.15
C GLY A 177 -14.38 24.95 -19.52
N GLU A 178 -15.26 23.96 -19.58
CA GLU A 178 -16.67 24.13 -19.93
C GLU A 178 -17.41 25.00 -18.91
N ALA A 179 -17.14 24.79 -17.61
CA ALA A 179 -17.69 25.61 -16.54
C ALA A 179 -17.35 27.10 -16.66
N ARG A 180 -16.26 27.46 -17.35
CA ARG A 180 -15.88 28.86 -17.59
C ARG A 180 -16.54 29.46 -18.84
N ALA A 181 -17.03 28.64 -19.76
CA ALA A 181 -17.66 29.09 -20.99
C ALA A 181 -19.16 29.40 -20.79
N GLU A 182 -19.83 28.69 -19.87
CA GLU A 182 -21.24 28.96 -19.54
C GLU A 182 -21.43 30.23 -18.70
N ASP A 183 -20.45 30.60 -17.86
CA ASP A 183 -20.45 31.86 -17.09
C ASP A 183 -20.21 33.12 -17.97
N ALA A 184 -19.88 32.94 -19.26
CA ALA A 184 -19.61 34.02 -20.21
C ALA A 184 -20.83 34.37 -21.10
N HIS A 185 -22.06 34.06 -20.66
CA HIS A 185 -23.25 34.55 -21.33
C HIS A 185 -23.36 36.09 -21.18
N PRO A 186 -23.40 36.87 -22.27
CA PRO A 186 -23.57 38.31 -22.15
C PRO A 186 -24.92 38.60 -21.49
N ALA A 187 -24.91 39.45 -20.47
CA ALA A 187 -26.13 40.10 -19.99
C ALA A 187 -26.82 40.75 -21.21
N ARG A 188 -28.12 40.47 -21.33
CA ARG A 188 -29.06 40.86 -22.39
C ARG A 188 -28.73 42.13 -23.17
#